data_AF-A0A432SDS1-F1
#
_entry.id   AF-A0A432SDS1-F1
#
_cell.length_a   1.000
_cell.length_b   1.000
_cell.length_c   1.000
_cell.angle_alpha   90.00
_cell.angle_beta   90.00
_cell.angle_gamma   90.00
#
_symmetry.space_group_name_H-M   'P 1'
#
loop_
_entity.id
_entity.type
_entity.pdbx_description
1 polymer ?
#
loop_
_entity_poly.entity_id
_entity_poly.type
_entity_poly.pdbx_seq_one_letter_code
_entity_poly.pdbx_strand_id
1 'polypeptide(L)'
;NATLLGIDANNNGIRDDVERWIFLEMKIYNGYEKIERAIAMQEARANQMVLAQNDDSVVHKAMVASIDCWFYYHRLRNLPLNDGGEKFSMALEDKVFNTKERLQTYLQYNHRASGRVTTSTPTLKKRTQCEADIDKL
;
A
#
# COMPACT_ATOMS: atom_id res chain seq x y z
N ASN A 1 -19.35 4.84 -16.88
CA ASN A 1 -18.03 4.34 -17.32
C ASN A 1 -17.10 4.25 -16.12
N ALA A 2 -16.94 3.05 -15.54
CA ALA A 2 -15.87 2.83 -14.57
C ALA A 2 -14.60 2.52 -15.36
N THR A 3 -13.66 3.45 -15.38
CA THR A 3 -12.32 3.21 -15.95
C THR A 3 -11.55 2.26 -15.03
N LEU A 4 -10.45 1.69 -15.53
CA LEU A 4 -9.56 0.85 -14.73
C LEU A 4 -9.11 1.56 -13.44
N LEU A 5 -8.80 2.86 -13.55
CA LEU A 5 -8.42 3.74 -12.44
C LEU A 5 -9.58 4.11 -11.50
N GLY A 6 -10.81 4.15 -12.01
CA GLY A 6 -11.97 4.62 -11.27
C GLY A 6 -11.92 6.13 -10.97
N ILE A 7 -12.64 6.54 -9.93
CA ILE A 7 -12.78 7.95 -9.53
C ILE A 7 -11.75 8.25 -8.44
N ASP A 8 -10.94 9.27 -8.66
CA ASP A 8 -10.02 9.88 -7.70
C ASP A 8 -10.27 11.40 -7.79
N ALA A 9 -11.17 11.91 -6.94
CA ALA A 9 -11.65 13.29 -7.05
C ALA A 9 -10.64 14.30 -6.53
N ASN A 10 -9.79 13.90 -5.57
CA ASN A 10 -8.80 14.76 -4.94
C ASN A 10 -7.40 14.66 -5.59
N ASN A 11 -7.25 13.80 -6.62
CA ASN A 11 -6.02 13.53 -7.37
C ASN A 11 -4.85 13.11 -6.45
N ASN A 12 -5.14 12.34 -5.39
CA ASN A 12 -4.12 11.85 -4.48
C ASN A 12 -3.53 10.50 -4.91
N GLY A 13 -3.95 9.96 -6.06
CA GLY A 13 -3.53 8.67 -6.61
C GLY A 13 -4.29 7.47 -6.05
N ILE A 14 -5.32 7.69 -5.24
CA ILE A 14 -6.10 6.65 -4.56
C ILE A 14 -7.56 6.83 -4.95
N ARG A 15 -8.21 5.71 -5.26
CA ARG A 15 -9.61 5.71 -5.67
C ARG A 15 -10.49 6.06 -4.48
N ASP A 16 -11.49 6.90 -4.69
CA ASP A 16 -12.34 7.45 -3.62
C ASP A 16 -13.02 6.34 -2.77
N ASP A 17 -13.40 5.21 -3.37
CA ASP A 17 -13.98 4.07 -2.64
C ASP A 17 -12.96 3.35 -1.75
N VAL A 18 -11.70 3.26 -2.19
CA VAL A 18 -10.60 2.68 -1.41
C VAL A 18 -10.22 3.62 -0.27
N GLU A 19 -10.09 4.92 -0.55
CA GLU A 19 -9.85 5.94 0.47
C GLU A 19 -10.96 5.90 1.54
N ARG A 20 -12.23 5.88 1.10
CA ARG A 20 -13.38 5.75 2.01
C ARG A 20 -13.30 4.49 2.87
N TRP A 21 -12.93 3.35 2.28
CA TRP A 21 -12.77 2.10 3.02
C TRP A 21 -11.66 2.21 4.07
N ILE A 22 -10.51 2.81 3.75
CA ILE A 22 -9.40 3.04 4.70
C ILE A 22 -9.85 3.88 5.90
N PHE A 23 -10.64 4.92 5.66
CA PHE A 23 -11.07 5.81 6.74
C PHE A 23 -12.25 5.27 7.54
N LEU A 24 -13.18 4.52 6.93
CA LEU A 24 -14.43 4.14 7.60
C LEU A 24 -14.52 2.67 8.04
N GLU A 25 -13.80 1.77 7.38
CA GLU A 25 -14.06 0.33 7.46
C GLU A 25 -12.80 -0.51 7.76
N MET A 26 -11.61 0.00 7.46
CA MET A 26 -10.34 -0.68 7.74
C MET A 26 -10.21 -1.05 9.23
N LYS A 27 -9.77 -2.28 9.47
CA LYS A 27 -9.43 -2.73 10.82
C LYS A 27 -8.14 -2.06 11.30
N ILE A 28 -8.19 -1.50 12.50
CA ILE A 28 -7.00 -1.01 13.21
C ILE A 28 -6.47 -2.17 14.06
N TYR A 29 -5.19 -2.52 13.89
CA TYR A 29 -4.60 -3.73 14.48
C TYR A 29 -3.90 -3.47 15.80
N ASN A 30 -3.20 -2.34 15.95
CA ASN A 30 -2.41 -2.06 17.16
C ASN A 30 -2.87 -0.79 17.90
N GLY A 31 -4.03 -0.24 17.53
CA GLY A 31 -4.65 0.91 18.22
C GLY A 31 -4.11 2.29 17.81
N TYR A 32 -3.16 2.38 16.88
CA TYR A 32 -2.62 3.65 16.38
C TYR A 32 -3.31 4.08 15.07
N GLU A 33 -4.59 4.39 15.15
CA GLU A 33 -5.47 4.67 14.00
C GLU A 33 -4.88 5.68 12.98
N LYS A 34 -4.35 6.81 13.46
CA LYS A 34 -3.76 7.83 12.57
C LYS A 34 -2.53 7.33 11.82
N ILE A 35 -1.67 6.57 12.49
CA ILE A 35 -0.44 6.02 11.90
C ILE A 35 -0.81 4.94 10.91
N GLU A 36 -1.64 3.97 11.31
CA GLU A 36 -2.04 2.85 10.46
C GLU A 36 -2.78 3.35 9.20
N ARG A 37 -3.63 4.37 9.31
CA ARG A 37 -4.25 5.01 8.13
C ARG A 37 -3.25 5.72 7.23
N ALA A 38 -2.25 6.40 7.79
CA ALA A 38 -1.24 7.07 6.98
C ALA A 38 -0.43 6.06 6.15
N ILE A 39 -0.05 4.94 6.76
CA ILE A 39 0.67 3.86 6.06
C ILE A 39 -0.25 3.16 5.05
N ALA A 40 -1.51 2.93 5.41
CA ALA A 40 -2.53 2.37 4.53
C ALA A 40 -2.73 3.21 3.25
N MET A 41 -2.77 4.54 3.37
CA MET A 41 -2.87 5.43 2.21
C MET A 41 -1.65 5.34 1.30
N GLN A 42 -0.44 5.26 1.87
CA GLN A 42 0.79 5.05 1.10
C GLN A 42 0.74 3.72 0.31
N GLU A 43 0.32 2.63 0.97
CA GLU A 43 0.22 1.32 0.33
C GLU A 43 -0.89 1.24 -0.72
N ALA A 44 -2.02 1.90 -0.49
CA ALA A 44 -3.12 1.99 -1.45
C ALA A 44 -2.69 2.71 -2.73
N ARG A 45 -1.91 3.80 -2.58
CA ARG A 45 -1.34 4.50 -3.73
C ARG A 45 -0.38 3.61 -4.50
N ALA A 46 0.51 2.90 -3.81
CA ALA A 46 1.44 1.96 -4.45
C ALA A 46 0.71 0.86 -5.25
N ASN A 47 -0.37 0.31 -4.70
CA ASN A 47 -1.21 -0.67 -5.41
C ASN A 47 -1.95 -0.06 -6.60
N GLN A 48 -2.50 1.15 -6.48
CA GLN A 48 -3.15 1.85 -7.59
C GLN A 48 -2.19 2.16 -8.75
N MET A 49 -0.89 2.34 -8.48
CA MET A 49 0.12 2.55 -9.53
C MET A 49 0.21 1.37 -10.50
N VAL A 50 -0.15 0.14 -10.08
CA VAL A 50 -0.26 -1.04 -10.95
C VAL A 50 -1.31 -0.81 -12.04
N LEU A 51 -2.45 -0.22 -11.68
CA LEU A 51 -3.58 0.03 -12.59
C LEU A 51 -3.31 1.22 -13.53
N ALA A 52 -2.49 2.17 -13.09
CA ALA A 52 -2.06 3.33 -13.87
C ALA A 52 -0.99 3.02 -14.93
N GLN A 53 -0.61 1.75 -15.10
CA GLN A 53 0.42 1.31 -16.05
C GLN A 53 1.75 2.06 -15.88
N ASN A 54 2.17 2.23 -14.62
CA ASN A 54 3.50 2.77 -14.31
C ASN A 54 4.61 1.75 -14.65
N ASP A 55 5.85 2.24 -14.69
CA ASP A 55 7.05 1.41 -14.74
C ASP A 55 7.05 0.41 -13.55
N ASP A 56 7.10 -0.89 -13.85
CA ASP A 56 7.09 -1.96 -12.84
C ASP A 56 8.15 -1.75 -11.73
N SER A 57 9.30 -1.16 -12.06
CA SER A 57 10.36 -0.87 -11.08
C SER A 57 9.98 0.26 -10.12
N VAL A 58 9.22 1.24 -10.60
CA VAL A 58 8.69 2.35 -9.80
C VAL A 58 7.58 1.85 -8.89
N VAL A 59 6.68 1.00 -9.41
CA VAL A 59 5.63 0.34 -8.62
C VAL A 59 6.25 -0.51 -7.51
N HIS A 60 7.23 -1.36 -7.86
CA HIS A 60 7.89 -2.23 -6.89
C HIS A 60 8.59 -1.43 -5.78
N LYS A 61 9.29 -0.34 -6.11
CA LYS A 61 9.90 0.54 -5.10
C LYS A 61 8.87 1.15 -4.16
N ALA A 62 7.71 1.59 -4.68
CA ALA A 62 6.64 2.15 -3.86
C ALA A 62 6.04 1.10 -2.90
N MET A 63 5.80 -0.12 -3.38
CA MET A 63 5.33 -1.24 -2.55
C MET A 63 6.33 -1.64 -1.47
N VAL A 64 7.63 -1.69 -1.81
CA VAL A 64 8.68 -1.97 -0.81
C VAL A 64 8.74 -0.87 0.25
N ALA A 65 8.63 0.41 -0.15
CA ALA A 65 8.63 1.53 0.78
C ALA A 65 7.45 1.48 1.77
N SER A 66 6.24 1.08 1.32
CA SER A 66 5.09 0.94 2.22
C SER A 66 5.27 -0.18 3.23
N ILE A 67 5.81 -1.33 2.80
CA ILE A 67 6.15 -2.46 3.68
C ILE A 67 7.24 -2.03 4.70
N ASP A 68 8.29 -1.35 4.24
CA ASP A 68 9.34 -0.84 5.12
C ASP A 68 8.80 0.18 6.14
N CYS A 69 7.80 0.99 5.75
CA CYS A 69 7.13 1.92 6.65
C CYS A 69 6.34 1.17 7.75
N TRP A 70 5.64 0.07 7.42
CA TRP A 70 5.03 -0.81 8.42
C TRP A 70 6.08 -1.34 9.41
N PHE A 71 7.23 -1.82 8.92
CA PHE A 71 8.32 -2.28 9.80
C PHE A 71 8.92 -1.16 10.65
N TYR A 72 9.03 0.05 10.10
CA TYR A 72 9.48 1.21 10.86
C TYR A 72 8.50 1.55 11.98
N TYR A 73 7.20 1.55 11.69
CA TYR A 73 6.13 1.74 12.67
C TYR A 73 6.19 0.73 13.83
N HIS A 74 6.31 -0.57 13.51
CA HIS A 74 6.46 -1.60 14.55
C HIS A 74 7.66 -1.33 15.46
N ARG A 75 8.80 -0.92 14.87
CA ARG A 75 10.00 -0.53 15.63
C ARG A 75 9.77 0.71 16.47
N LEU A 76 9.18 1.76 15.90
CA LEU A 76 8.91 3.04 16.54
C LEU A 76 8.01 2.89 17.78
N ARG A 77 6.98 2.04 17.69
CA ARG A 77 6.01 1.81 18.77
C ARG A 77 6.34 0.59 19.65
N ASN A 78 7.50 -0.04 19.44
CA ASN A 78 7.93 -1.25 20.15
C ASN A 78 6.84 -2.35 20.14
N LEU A 79 6.19 -2.53 18.99
CA LEU A 79 5.12 -3.49 18.80
C LEU A 79 5.70 -4.88 18.47
N PRO A 80 5.08 -5.98 18.94
CA PRO A 80 5.45 -7.30 18.49
C PRO A 80 5.25 -7.41 16.98
N LEU A 81 6.07 -8.23 16.31
CA LEU A 81 5.78 -8.63 14.95
C LEU A 81 4.51 -9.48 14.97
N ASN A 82 3.47 -9.00 14.32
CA ASN A 82 2.20 -9.70 14.15
C ASN A 82 1.81 -9.67 12.67
N ASP A 83 0.73 -10.36 12.34
CA ASP A 83 0.19 -10.45 10.98
C ASP A 83 -0.74 -9.29 10.61
N GLY A 84 -0.76 -8.20 11.39
CA GLY A 84 -1.65 -7.06 11.17
C GLY A 84 -1.38 -6.35 9.84
N GLY A 85 -0.10 -6.08 9.54
CA GLY A 85 0.31 -5.48 8.27
C GLY A 85 -0.06 -6.37 7.07
N GLU A 86 0.24 -7.67 7.14
CA GLU A 86 -0.08 -8.63 6.08
C GLU A 86 -1.60 -8.76 5.85
N LYS A 87 -2.38 -8.88 6.93
CA LYS A 87 -3.86 -8.94 6.84
C LYS A 87 -4.44 -7.66 6.24
N PHE A 88 -3.86 -6.50 6.56
CA PHE A 88 -4.24 -5.25 5.94
C PHE A 88 -3.93 -5.27 4.44
N SER A 89 -2.69 -5.63 4.04
CA SER A 89 -2.28 -5.69 2.63
C SER A 89 -3.24 -6.55 1.81
N MET A 90 -3.58 -7.75 2.29
CA MET A 90 -4.54 -8.63 1.63
C MET A 90 -5.92 -7.98 1.48
N ALA A 91 -6.46 -7.39 2.56
CA ALA A 91 -7.75 -6.72 2.52
C ALA A 91 -7.76 -5.50 1.60
N LEU A 92 -6.64 -4.77 1.53
CA LEU A 92 -6.46 -3.65 0.63
C LEU A 92 -6.42 -4.11 -0.83
N GLU A 93 -5.68 -5.17 -1.16
CA GLU A 93 -5.64 -5.75 -2.51
C GLU A 93 -7.04 -6.13 -3.00
N ASP A 94 -7.86 -6.75 -2.15
CA ASP A 94 -9.26 -7.07 -2.46
C ASP A 94 -10.10 -5.84 -2.80
N LYS A 95 -9.81 -4.69 -2.18
CA LYS A 95 -10.51 -3.43 -2.48
C LYS A 95 -9.97 -2.77 -3.73
N VAL A 96 -8.65 -2.75 -3.92
CA VAL A 96 -8.03 -2.10 -5.08
C VAL A 96 -8.34 -2.87 -6.36
N PHE A 97 -8.22 -4.20 -6.34
CA PHE A 97 -8.34 -5.08 -7.51
C PHE A 97 -9.70 -5.77 -7.64
N ASN A 98 -10.76 -5.15 -7.11
CA ASN A 98 -12.12 -5.68 -6.97
C ASN A 98 -12.92 -5.95 -8.25
N THR A 99 -12.35 -5.78 -9.45
CA THR A 99 -13.00 -6.13 -10.72
C THR A 99 -12.12 -7.08 -11.51
N LYS A 100 -12.73 -7.82 -12.45
CA LYS A 100 -12.03 -8.77 -13.31
C LYS A 100 -10.86 -8.10 -14.05
N GLU A 101 -11.08 -6.91 -14.59
CA GLU A 101 -10.08 -6.17 -15.37
C GLU A 101 -8.92 -5.72 -14.49
N ARG A 102 -9.21 -5.22 -13.27
CA ARG A 102 -8.18 -4.78 -12.31
C ARG A 102 -7.34 -5.95 -11.80
N LEU A 103 -7.99 -7.06 -11.47
CA LEU A 103 -7.31 -8.28 -11.06
C LEU A 103 -6.43 -8.83 -12.19
N GLN A 104 -6.91 -8.81 -13.44
CA GLN A 104 -6.09 -9.21 -14.59
C GLN A 104 -4.84 -8.33 -14.74
N THR A 105 -4.97 -7.01 -14.59
CA THR A 105 -3.81 -6.10 -14.61
C THR A 105 -2.81 -6.41 -13.50
N TYR A 106 -3.30 -6.67 -12.28
CA TYR A 106 -2.45 -7.06 -11.15
C TYR A 106 -1.72 -8.39 -11.41
N LEU A 107 -2.41 -9.41 -11.90
CA LEU A 107 -1.80 -10.70 -12.25
C LEU A 107 -0.74 -10.56 -13.34
N GLN A 108 -0.96 -9.69 -14.32
CA GLN A 108 0.04 -9.40 -15.36
C GLN A 108 1.28 -8.70 -14.77
N TYR A 109 1.09 -7.73 -13.88
CA TYR A 109 2.19 -7.10 -13.14
C TYR A 109 2.98 -8.14 -12.33
N ASN A 110 2.29 -8.96 -11.54
CA ASN A 110 2.93 -10.02 -10.75
C ASN A 110 3.69 -11.02 -11.63
N HIS A 111 3.14 -11.39 -12.80
CA HIS A 111 3.82 -12.27 -13.73
C HIS A 111 5.12 -11.67 -14.27
N ARG A 112 5.12 -10.38 -14.64
CA ARG A 112 6.32 -9.64 -15.08
C ARG A 112 7.34 -9.42 -13.96
N ALA A 113 6.86 -9.27 -12.73
CA ALA A 113 7.70 -9.16 -11.55
C ALA A 113 8.30 -10.51 -11.14
N SER A 114 7.64 -11.62 -11.45
CA SER A 114 8.11 -12.97 -11.10
C SER A 114 9.47 -13.27 -11.75
N GLY A 115 10.40 -13.80 -10.96
CA GLY A 115 11.75 -14.14 -11.42
C GLY A 115 12.70 -12.94 -11.58
N ARG A 116 12.26 -11.70 -11.35
CA ARG A 116 13.18 -10.55 -11.29
C ARG A 116 13.97 -10.58 -9.98
N VAL A 117 15.29 -10.51 -10.10
CA VAL A 117 16.17 -10.23 -8.96
C VAL A 117 16.16 -8.71 -8.76
N THR A 118 15.50 -8.26 -7.71
CA THR A 118 15.61 -6.88 -7.26
C THR A 118 16.64 -6.81 -6.14
N THR A 119 17.53 -5.82 -6.20
CA THR A 119 18.36 -5.50 -5.03
C THR A 119 17.43 -5.02 -3.94
N SER A 120 17.24 -5.87 -2.92
CA SER A 120 16.66 -5.44 -1.66
C SER A 120 17.52 -4.30 -1.14
N THR A 121 16.97 -3.09 -1.13
CA THR A 121 17.52 -2.05 -0.26
C THR A 121 17.55 -2.68 1.14
N PRO A 122 18.67 -2.61 1.89
CA PRO A 122 18.66 -3.06 3.28
C PRO A 122 17.39 -2.52 3.92
N THR A 123 16.66 -3.32 4.71
CA THR A 123 15.46 -2.88 5.43
C THR A 123 15.86 -1.73 6.35
N LEU A 124 15.94 -0.54 5.77
CA LEU A 124 16.27 0.69 6.42
C LEU A 124 14.93 1.04 7.05
N LYS A 125 14.62 0.41 8.19
CA LYS A 125 13.47 0.67 9.07
C LYS A 125 13.56 2.12 9.55
N LYS A 126 13.47 3.07 8.65
CA LYS A 126 13.79 4.49 8.78
C LYS A 126 12.54 5.26 8.37
N ARG A 127 12.35 6.40 9.03
CA ARG A 127 11.27 7.34 8.73
C ARG A 127 11.18 7.73 7.25
N THR A 128 12.29 7.74 6.51
CA THR A 128 12.33 8.10 5.08
C THR A 128 11.54 7.17 4.15
N GLN A 129 11.16 5.98 4.62
CA GLN A 129 10.31 5.05 3.86
C GLN A 129 8.82 5.37 4.00
N CYS A 130 8.46 6.20 4.98
CA CYS A 130 7.10 6.67 5.16
C CYS A 130 6.92 8.00 4.44
N GLU A 131 5.83 8.13 3.69
CA GLU A 131 5.44 9.39 3.07
C GLU A 131 4.96 10.40 4.11
N ALA A 132 4.21 9.93 5.11
CA ALA A 132 3.77 10.73 6.25
C ALA A 132 4.81 10.75 7.37
N ASP A 133 4.84 11.86 8.13
CA ASP A 133 5.69 11.99 9.31
C ASP A 133 5.07 11.27 10.53
N ILE A 134 5.10 9.94 10.51
CA ILE A 134 4.40 9.09 11.51
C ILE A 134 4.95 9.23 12.93
N ASP A 135 6.13 9.82 13.09
CA ASP A 135 6.73 10.14 14.40
C ASP A 135 5.92 11.22 15.15
N LYS A 136 5.18 12.05 14.41
CA LYS A 136 4.36 13.16 14.93
C LYS A 136 2.86 12.85 15.01
N LEU A 137 2.46 11.63 14.63
CA LEU A 137 1.06 11.18 14.60
C LEU A 137 0.65 10.42 15.86
#